data_AF-A0AAU4D982-F1
#
_entry.id   AF-A0AAU4D982-F1
#
_cell.length_a   1.000
_cell.length_b   1.000
_cell.length_c   1.000
_cell.angle_alpha   90.00
_cell.angle_beta   90.00
_cell.angle_gamma   90.00
#
_symmetry.space_group_name_H-M   'P 1'
#
loop_
_entity.id
_entity.type
_entity.pdbx_description
1 polymer ?
#
loop_
_entity_poly.entity_id
_entity_poly.type
_entity_poly.pdbx_seq_one_letter_code
_entity_poly.pdbx_strand_id
1 'polypeptide(L)'
;MVGVGLVDELLAERPEFVQLWERYDVRAHTHGSKTFHLPDVGARTLAYQSMRLEGFPGHRLVAHYADPGTPDHDKMVLLDMTATEPDLKSPEDKRT
;
A
#
# COMPACT_ATOMS: atom_id res chain seq x y z
N MET A 1 14.64 -26.26 -13.06
CA MET A 1 14.32 -25.99 -11.64
C MET A 1 12.96 -25.30 -11.65
N VAL A 2 11.91 -26.00 -11.23
CA VAL A 2 10.58 -25.38 -11.14
C VAL A 2 10.68 -24.37 -10.01
N GLY A 3 10.55 -23.07 -10.34
CA GLY A 3 10.61 -22.01 -9.34
C GLY A 3 9.53 -22.27 -8.29
N VAL A 4 9.96 -22.30 -7.03
CA VAL A 4 9.10 -22.31 -5.85
C VAL A 4 8.13 -21.12 -6.00
N GLY A 5 6.83 -21.33 -5.78
CA GLY A 5 5.86 -20.23 -5.93
C GLY A 5 6.16 -19.14 -4.89
N LEU A 6 5.85 -17.88 -5.19
CA LEU A 6 6.07 -16.75 -4.25
C LEU A 6 5.54 -17.05 -2.84
N VAL A 7 4.41 -17.77 -2.74
CA VAL A 7 3.84 -18.19 -1.46
C VAL A 7 4.76 -19.16 -0.73
N ASP A 8 5.27 -20.17 -1.43
CA ASP A 8 6.17 -21.18 -0.84
C ASP A 8 7.50 -20.55 -0.39
N GLU A 9 8.02 -19.57 -1.15
CA GLU A 9 9.21 -18.80 -0.78
C GLU A 9 8.97 -17.97 0.49
N LEU A 10 7.87 -17.22 0.54
CA LEU A 10 7.53 -16.41 1.72
C LEU A 10 7.25 -17.28 2.96
N LEU A 11 6.66 -18.46 2.78
CA LEU A 11 6.47 -19.42 3.87
C LEU A 11 7.80 -19.97 4.40
N ALA A 12 8.81 -20.14 3.53
CA ALA A 12 10.12 -20.64 3.94
C ALA A 12 10.99 -19.55 4.61
N GLU A 13 10.91 -18.30 4.15
CA GLU A 13 11.89 -17.26 4.48
C GLU A 13 11.38 -16.13 5.40
N ARG A 14 10.08 -16.03 5.63
CA ARG A 14 9.47 -14.91 6.38
C ARG A 14 8.56 -15.43 7.50
N PRO A 15 9.07 -15.63 8.73
CA PRO A 15 8.28 -16.10 9.86
C PRO A 15 7.04 -15.24 10.15
N GLU A 16 7.14 -13.92 9.95
CA GLU A 16 6.02 -13.00 10.08
C GLU A 16 4.93 -13.24 9.03
N PHE A 17 5.31 -13.63 7.82
CA PHE A 17 4.35 -14.00 6.77
C PHE A 17 3.63 -15.28 7.13
N VAL A 18 4.33 -16.31 7.63
CA VAL A 18 3.72 -17.57 8.09
C VAL A 18 2.62 -17.30 9.12
N GLN A 19 2.93 -16.50 10.15
CA GLN A 19 1.96 -16.16 11.20
C GLN A 19 0.72 -15.43 10.66
N LEU A 20 0.90 -14.56 9.65
CA LEU A 20 -0.20 -13.85 9.01
C LEU A 20 -1.01 -14.77 8.08
N TRP A 21 -0.33 -15.66 7.35
CA TRP A 21 -0.93 -16.59 6.41
C TRP A 21 -1.78 -17.65 7.11
N GLU A 22 -1.28 -18.23 8.20
CA GLU A 22 -2.01 -19.20 9.03
C GLU A 22 -3.28 -18.62 9.65
N ARG A 23 -3.24 -17.34 10.03
CA ARG A 23 -4.40 -16.64 10.60
C ARG A 23 -5.55 -16.51 9.59
N TYR A 24 -5.22 -16.47 8.30
CA TYR A 24 -6.15 -16.35 7.18
C TYR A 24 -7.22 -15.25 7.37
N ASP A 25 -6.82 -14.13 7.98
CA ASP A 25 -7.73 -13.03 8.33
C ASP A 25 -7.98 -12.11 7.12
N VAL A 26 -8.37 -12.71 5.99
CA VAL A 26 -8.58 -12.03 4.72
C VAL A 26 -9.94 -11.32 4.75
N ARG A 27 -9.91 -9.99 4.73
CA ARG A 27 -11.10 -9.15 4.63
C ARG A 27 -11.21 -8.50 3.26
N ALA A 28 -12.43 -8.20 2.86
CA ALA A 28 -12.66 -7.39 1.67
C ALA A 28 -12.01 -6.01 1.86
N HIS A 29 -11.00 -5.72 1.06
CA HIS A 29 -10.32 -4.42 1.07
C HIS A 29 -11.18 -3.41 0.28
N THR A 30 -12.25 -2.86 0.88
CA THR A 30 -13.20 -1.95 0.21
C THR A 30 -12.95 -0.49 0.59
N HIS A 31 -13.03 -0.17 1.87
CA HIS A 31 -12.74 1.13 2.43
C HIS A 31 -12.32 1.00 3.89
N GLY A 32 -11.73 2.05 4.45
CA GLY A 32 -11.38 2.08 5.86
C GLY A 32 -10.45 3.23 6.18
N SER A 33 -9.72 3.11 7.28
CA SER A 33 -8.69 4.06 7.68
C SER A 33 -7.37 3.34 7.94
N LYS A 34 -6.26 3.99 7.60
CA LYS A 34 -4.91 3.46 7.78
C LYS A 34 -3.97 4.56 8.24
N THR A 35 -3.20 4.26 9.28
CA THR A 35 -2.15 5.15 9.77
C THR A 35 -0.84 4.85 9.05
N PHE A 36 -0.24 5.89 8.48
CA PHE A 36 1.05 5.85 7.80
C PHE A 36 2.05 6.69 8.57
N HIS A 37 3.29 6.21 8.66
CA HIS A 37 4.41 6.99 9.17
C HIS A 37 5.17 7.57 7.98
N LEU A 38 4.83 8.80 7.60
CA LEU A 38 5.43 9.49 6.45
C LEU A 38 6.67 10.26 6.93
N PRO A 39 7.83 10.19 6.23
CA PRO A 39 9.08 10.79 6.70
C PRO A 39 8.97 12.29 7.01
N ASP A 40 8.37 13.08 6.12
CA ASP A 40 8.37 14.54 6.23
C ASP A 40 7.24 15.09 7.11
N VAL A 41 6.17 14.30 7.28
CA VAL A 41 4.97 14.76 7.99
C VAL A 41 4.57 13.86 9.16
N GLY A 42 5.34 12.84 9.53
CA GLY A 42 5.07 11.95 10.66
C GLY A 42 3.85 11.04 10.49
N ALA A 43 3.28 10.58 11.61
CA ALA A 43 2.12 9.69 11.61
C ALA A 43 0.84 10.41 11.12
N ARG A 44 0.21 9.89 10.05
CA ARG A 44 -1.02 10.41 9.43
C ARG A 44 -2.07 9.31 9.32
N THR A 45 -3.31 9.60 9.68
CA THR A 45 -4.41 8.63 9.58
C THR A 45 -5.29 9.00 8.40
N LEU A 46 -5.16 8.25 7.31
CA LEU A 46 -5.86 8.51 6.06
C LEU A 46 -7.02 7.54 5.91
N ALA A 47 -8.16 8.03 5.44
CA ALA A 47 -9.18 7.18 4.89
C ALA A 47 -8.67 6.57 3.58
N TYR A 48 -9.18 5.39 3.22
CA TYR A 48 -8.90 4.79 1.92
C TYR A 48 -10.18 4.25 1.28
N GLN A 49 -10.19 4.25 -0.04
CA GLN A 49 -11.22 3.60 -0.86
C GLN A 49 -10.55 2.80 -1.97
N SER A 50 -10.99 1.57 -2.15
CA SER A 50 -10.51 0.63 -3.15
C SER A 50 -11.60 0.35 -4.19
N MET A 51 -11.29 0.58 -5.46
CA MET A 51 -12.21 0.48 -6.58
C MET A 51 -11.65 -0.44 -7.67
N ARG A 52 -12.50 -1.29 -8.26
CA ARG A 52 -12.13 -2.08 -9.45
C ARG A 52 -12.05 -1.14 -10.66
N LEU A 53 -11.07 -1.36 -11.53
CA LEU A 53 -10.92 -0.60 -12.76
C LEU A 53 -11.67 -1.29 -13.90
N GLU A 54 -12.64 -0.60 -14.49
CA GLU A 54 -13.36 -1.08 -15.65
C GLU A 54 -12.41 -1.24 -16.85
N GLY A 55 -12.53 -2.35 -17.58
CA GLY A 55 -11.62 -2.69 -18.68
C GLY A 55 -10.28 -3.31 -18.25
N PHE A 56 -9.97 -3.36 -16.95
CA PHE A 56 -8.71 -3.94 -16.44
C PHE A 56 -8.97 -4.99 -15.35
N PRO A 57 -9.40 -6.21 -15.73
CA PRO A 57 -9.61 -7.30 -14.79
C PRO A 57 -8.37 -7.55 -13.91
N GLY A 58 -8.60 -7.84 -12.63
CA GLY A 58 -7.52 -8.04 -11.66
C GLY A 58 -6.87 -6.75 -11.13
N HIS A 59 -7.10 -5.59 -11.78
CA HIS A 59 -6.56 -4.32 -11.32
C HIS A 59 -7.53 -3.57 -10.41
N ARG A 60 -6.96 -2.73 -9.55
CA ARG A 60 -7.68 -1.96 -8.54
C ARG A 60 -6.96 -0.65 -8.28
N LEU A 61 -7.73 0.44 -8.21
CA LEU A 61 -7.26 1.74 -7.75
C LEU A 61 -7.55 1.87 -6.27
N VAL A 62 -6.55 2.24 -5.47
CA VAL A 62 -6.72 2.53 -4.04
C VAL A 62 -6.37 3.99 -3.80
N ALA A 63 -7.38 4.80 -3.51
CA ALA A 63 -7.20 6.20 -3.15
C ALA A 63 -7.08 6.33 -1.63
N HIS A 64 -6.05 7.04 -1.15
CA HIS A 64 -5.91 7.43 0.24
C HIS A 64 -6.13 8.93 0.35
N TYR A 65 -6.95 9.36 1.31
CA TYR A 65 -7.37 10.75 1.43
C TYR A 65 -7.58 11.14 2.89
N ALA A 66 -7.51 12.45 3.15
CA ALA A 66 -7.89 13.05 4.41
C ALA A 66 -9.05 14.03 4.17
N ASP A 67 -10.01 14.07 5.09
CA ASP A 67 -11.16 14.94 4.94
C ASP A 67 -10.76 16.42 4.99
N PRO A 68 -11.34 17.30 4.15
CA PRO A 68 -11.04 18.73 4.17
C PRO A 68 -11.23 19.35 5.57
N GLY A 69 -10.33 20.25 5.95
CA GLY A 69 -10.36 20.91 7.25
C GLY A 69 -9.78 20.07 8.40
N THR A 70 -9.25 18.88 8.12
CA THR A 70 -8.50 18.09 9.11
C THR A 70 -7.01 18.44 9.10
N PRO A 71 -6.29 18.31 10.24
CA PRO A 71 -4.84 18.48 10.27
C PRO A 71 -4.08 17.52 9.34
N ASP A 72 -4.66 16.35 9.07
CA ASP A 72 -4.07 15.39 8.15
C ASP A 72 -4.22 15.85 6.69
N HIS A 73 -5.32 16.52 6.33
CA HIS A 73 -5.49 17.16 5.03
C HIS A 73 -4.46 18.26 4.81
N ASP A 74 -4.27 19.16 5.77
CA ASP A 74 -3.30 20.25 5.64
C ASP A 74 -1.86 19.74 5.45
N LYS A 75 -1.54 18.61 6.08
CA LYS A 75 -0.22 17.98 5.93
C LYS A 75 -0.07 17.21 4.63
N MET A 76 -1.15 16.64 4.08
CA MET A 76 -1.13 16.08 2.73
C MET A 76 -0.89 17.18 1.69
N VAL A 77 -1.51 18.36 1.86
CA VAL A 77 -1.25 19.53 1.02
C VAL A 77 0.19 20.01 1.15
N LEU A 78 0.73 20.06 2.37
CA LEU A 78 2.14 20.40 2.58
C LEU A 78 3.09 19.39 1.91
N LEU A 79 2.80 18.10 2.04
CA LEU A 79 3.59 17.04 1.41
C LEU A 79 3.64 17.22 -0.12
N ASP A 80 2.50 17.51 -0.76
CA ASP A 80 2.39 17.78 -2.19
C ASP A 80 3.27 18.96 -2.63
N MET A 81 3.27 20.05 -1.86
CA MET A 81 4.10 21.23 -2.15
C MET A 81 5.60 20.97 -2.01
N THR A 82 6.00 20.02 -1.17
CA THR A 82 7.41 19.66 -0.93
C THR A 82 7.89 18.49 -1.78
N ALA A 83 6.98 17.83 -2.50
CA ALA A 83 7.32 16.71 -3.34
C ALA A 83 8.19 17.19 -4.52
N THR A 84 9.45 16.78 -4.53
CA THR A 84 10.25 16.78 -5.77
C THR A 84 9.66 15.70 -6.68
N GLU A 85 9.61 15.93 -8.00
CA GLU A 85 9.11 14.94 -8.96
C GLU A 85 9.69 13.55 -8.62
N PRO A 86 8.84 12.52 -8.47
CA PRO A 86 9.34 11.20 -8.14
C PRO A 86 10.30 10.77 -9.25
N ASP A 87 11.52 10.38 -8.88
CA ASP A 87 12.39 9.55 -9.73
C ASP A 87 11.65 8.22 -9.91
N LEU A 88 10.74 8.18 -10.88
CA LEU A 88 10.06 6.98 -11.35
C LEU A 88 11.08 6.12 -12.11
N LYS A 89 12.24 5.84 -11.51
CA LYS A 89 12.99 4.65 -11.91
C LYS A 89 12.04 3.50 -11.70
N SER A 90 11.66 2.87 -12.82
CA SER A 90 10.94 1.61 -12.81
C SER A 90 11.58 0.72 -11.75
N PRO A 91 10.79 0.03 -10.92
CA PRO A 91 11.34 -1.01 -10.08
C PRO A 91 12.03 -2.00 -11.03
N GLU A 92 13.36 -1.96 -11.07
CA GLU A 92 14.16 -2.93 -11.77
C GLU A 92 13.70 -4.30 -11.29
N ASP A 93 13.47 -5.19 -12.25
CA ASP A 93 13.15 -6.59 -12.05
C ASP A 93 14.20 -7.23 -11.14
N LYS A 94 13.97 -7.21 -9.83
CA LYS A 94 14.76 -7.95 -8.83
C LYS A 94 14.25 -9.38 -8.66
N ARG A 95 13.84 -10.02 -9.76
CA ARG A 95 13.67 -11.47 -9.82
C ARG A 95 14.95 -12.09 -10.37
N THR A 96 15.99 -12.13 -9.54
CA THR A 96 17.12 -13.06 -9.69
C THR A 96 17.29 -13.78 -8.36
#